data_AF-A0A382VEE0-F1
#
_entry.id   AF-A0A382VEE0-F1
#
_cell.length_a   1.000
_cell.length_b   1.000
_cell.length_c   1.000
_cell.angle_alpha   90.00
_cell.angle_beta   90.00
_cell.angle_gamma   90.00
#
_symmetry.space_group_name_H-M   'P 1'
#
loop_
_entity.id
_entity.type
_entity.pdbx_description
1 polymer ?
#
loop_
_entity_poly.entity_id
_entity_poly.type
_entity_poly.pdbx_seq_one_letter_code
_entity_poly.pdbx_strand_id
1 'polypeptide(L)'
;MTFVALLPASLSATWSVIAIDTRTGQIVIASATCVPQANLRGFPADGLMDIQAIIVPGVGVAAAQAGVDRSRSNQRLIYEELKAGSSPRIILDLLRADPDIQRRQFAIVDVQGRSVAFSGTRNGVASLS
;
A
#
# COMPACT_ATOMS: atom_id res chain seq x y z
N MET A 1 -37.22 4.88 30.81
CA MET A 1 -37.02 4.14 29.54
C MET A 1 -35.91 4.86 28.78
N THR A 2 -34.68 4.35 28.88
CA THR A 2 -33.50 5.02 28.29
C THR A 2 -33.34 4.56 26.85
N PHE A 3 -33.51 5.46 25.89
CA PHE A 3 -33.21 5.19 24.48
C PHE A 3 -31.70 5.29 24.26
N VAL A 4 -31.08 4.21 23.79
CA VAL A 4 -29.69 4.23 23.30
C VAL A 4 -29.75 4.53 21.80
N ALA A 5 -29.26 5.70 21.40
CA ALA A 5 -29.08 6.04 20.00
C ALA A 5 -27.78 5.39 19.49
N LEU A 6 -27.88 4.49 18.51
CA LEU A 6 -26.73 3.95 17.77
C LEU A 6 -26.40 4.90 16.63
N LEU A 7 -25.25 5.56 16.70
CA LEU A 7 -24.72 6.37 15.60
C LEU A 7 -23.90 5.49 14.64
N PRO A 8 -23.98 5.72 13.32
CA PRO A 8 -23.17 4.99 12.36
C PRO A 8 -21.68 5.30 12.57
N ALA A 9 -20.85 4.26 12.62
CA ALA A 9 -19.40 4.38 12.69
C ALA A 9 -18.80 4.53 11.28
N SER A 10 -17.87 5.46 11.11
CA SER A 10 -17.10 5.56 9.87
C SER A 10 -16.07 4.43 9.78
N LEU A 11 -16.11 3.66 8.69
CA LEU A 11 -15.11 2.65 8.39
C LEU A 11 -14.09 3.20 7.39
N SER A 12 -12.82 2.87 7.60
CA SER A 12 -11.68 3.30 6.75
C SER A 12 -10.82 2.10 6.34
N ALA A 13 -11.44 0.93 6.18
CA ALA A 13 -10.75 -0.28 5.75
C ALA A 13 -10.21 -0.14 4.33
N THR A 14 -9.04 -0.71 4.05
CA THR A 14 -8.44 -0.76 2.72
C THR A 14 -7.81 -2.14 2.54
N TRP A 15 -7.98 -2.72 1.36
CA TRP A 15 -7.32 -3.96 0.97
C TRP A 15 -6.75 -3.83 -0.43
N SER A 16 -5.66 -4.54 -0.68
CA SER A 16 -5.04 -4.64 -1.99
C SER A 16 -4.43 -6.03 -2.19
N VAL A 17 -4.44 -6.48 -3.44
CA VAL A 17 -3.79 -7.71 -3.89
C VAL A 17 -2.85 -7.32 -5.02
N ILE A 18 -1.60 -7.76 -4.92
CA ILE A 18 -0.58 -7.60 -5.96
C ILE A 18 -0.07 -8.98 -6.36
N ALA A 19 0.15 -9.19 -7.65
CA ALA A 19 0.64 -10.44 -8.17
C ALA A 19 1.46 -10.23 -9.44
N ILE A 20 2.39 -11.15 -9.70
CA ILE A 20 3.15 -11.24 -10.93
C ILE A 20 3.07 -12.68 -11.44
N ASP A 21 2.67 -12.87 -12.70
CA ASP A 21 2.87 -14.14 -13.40
C ASP A 21 4.32 -14.19 -13.88
N THR A 22 5.17 -14.96 -13.21
CA THR A 22 6.61 -15.05 -13.52
C THR A 22 6.91 -15.72 -14.86
N ARG A 23 5.94 -16.41 -15.47
CA ARG A 23 6.11 -17.02 -16.80
C ARG A 23 5.90 -16.00 -17.92
N THR A 24 4.97 -15.05 -17.75
CA THR A 24 4.60 -14.06 -18.77
C THR A 24 5.11 -12.65 -18.47
N GLY A 25 5.50 -12.38 -17.22
CA GLY A 25 5.82 -11.03 -16.74
C GLY A 25 4.59 -10.16 -16.50
N GLN A 26 3.37 -10.72 -16.56
CA GLN A 26 2.15 -9.95 -16.34
C GLN A 26 2.07 -9.50 -14.88
N ILE A 27 1.78 -8.21 -14.68
CA ILE A 27 1.63 -7.58 -13.37
C ILE A 27 0.16 -7.27 -13.14
N VAL A 28 -0.35 -7.60 -11.96
CA VAL A 28 -1.72 -7.29 -11.53
C VAL A 28 -1.69 -6.58 -10.18
N ILE A 29 -2.51 -5.54 -10.07
CA ILE A 29 -2.87 -4.90 -8.81
C ILE A 29 -4.39 -4.68 -8.80
N ALA A 30 -5.03 -5.05 -7.69
CA ALA A 30 -6.43 -4.78 -7.42
C ALA A 30 -6.56 -4.22 -6.00
N SER A 31 -7.40 -3.21 -5.78
CA SER A 31 -7.59 -2.65 -4.44
C SER A 31 -8.94 -2.01 -4.29
N ALA A 32 -9.41 -1.95 -3.04
CA ALA A 32 -10.60 -1.19 -2.67
C ALA A 32 -10.43 -0.57 -1.28
N THR A 33 -11.16 0.51 -1.05
CA THR A 33 -11.14 1.24 0.21
C THR A 33 -12.53 1.70 0.59
N CYS A 34 -12.82 1.74 1.89
CA CYS A 34 -13.99 2.40 2.45
C CYS A 34 -13.77 3.92 2.60
N VAL A 35 -12.56 4.42 2.37
CA VAL A 35 -12.28 5.85 2.40
C VAL A 35 -12.97 6.52 1.21
N PRO A 36 -13.87 7.50 1.45
CA PRO A 36 -14.53 8.21 0.36
C PRO A 36 -13.53 8.90 -0.57
N GLN A 37 -13.78 8.88 -1.87
CA GLN A 37 -12.94 9.54 -2.88
C GLN A 37 -12.66 11.02 -2.56
N ALA A 38 -13.63 11.74 -1.97
CA ALA A 38 -13.47 13.13 -1.55
C ALA A 38 -12.31 13.31 -0.55
N ASN A 39 -12.08 12.32 0.33
CA ASN A 39 -11.00 12.35 1.32
C ASN A 39 -9.62 12.03 0.70
N LEU A 40 -9.60 11.41 -0.49
CA LEU A 40 -8.36 11.17 -1.24
C LEU A 40 -7.90 12.42 -2.02
N ARG A 41 -8.84 13.30 -2.39
CA ARG A 41 -8.56 14.55 -3.12
C ARG A 41 -7.89 15.64 -2.28
N GLY A 42 -7.70 15.42 -0.98
CA GLY A 42 -7.08 16.38 -0.06
C GLY A 42 -5.58 16.62 -0.32
N PHE A 43 -4.97 15.86 -1.22
CA PHE A 43 -3.63 15.99 -1.79
C PHE A 43 -3.74 15.65 -3.28
N PRO A 44 -2.82 16.09 -4.17
CA PRO A 44 -2.94 15.85 -5.61
C PRO A 44 -2.90 14.34 -5.89
N ALA A 45 -4.09 13.76 -6.00
CA ALA A 45 -4.34 12.36 -6.20
C ALA A 45 -5.63 12.14 -7.02
N ASP A 46 -5.53 11.35 -8.08
CA ASP A 46 -6.67 11.06 -8.96
C ASP A 46 -7.61 9.99 -8.39
N GLY A 47 -7.12 9.17 -7.47
CA GLY A 47 -7.89 8.14 -6.78
C GLY A 47 -7.02 7.12 -6.06
N LEU A 48 -7.62 6.01 -5.65
CA LEU A 48 -6.94 4.99 -4.85
C LEU A 48 -5.67 4.46 -5.54
N MET A 49 -5.72 4.13 -6.83
CA MET A 49 -4.53 3.59 -7.50
C MET A 49 -3.35 4.56 -7.48
N ASP A 50 -3.59 5.85 -7.68
CA ASP A 50 -2.53 6.87 -7.72
C ASP A 50 -1.83 7.07 -6.35
N ILE A 51 -2.49 6.74 -5.24
CA ILE A 51 -1.94 6.93 -3.90
C ILE A 51 -1.27 5.69 -3.31
N GLN A 52 -1.48 4.52 -3.92
CA GLN A 52 -0.96 3.27 -3.36
C GLN A 52 -0.30 2.33 -4.37
N ALA A 53 -0.61 2.38 -5.66
CA ALA A 53 -0.03 1.47 -6.64
C ALA A 53 1.33 1.98 -7.13
N ILE A 54 2.37 1.16 -6.99
CA ILE A 54 3.67 1.41 -7.62
C ILE A 54 3.92 0.26 -8.58
N ILE A 55 4.02 0.55 -9.88
CA ILE A 55 4.20 -0.46 -10.93
C ILE A 55 5.48 -0.12 -11.71
N VAL A 56 6.40 -1.07 -11.79
CA VAL A 56 7.59 -1.00 -12.64
C VAL A 56 7.50 -2.15 -13.66
N PRO A 57 7.03 -1.89 -14.89
CA PRO A 57 6.82 -2.93 -15.90
C PRO A 57 8.08 -3.78 -16.13
N GLY A 58 7.92 -5.11 -16.13
CA GLY A 58 9.02 -6.05 -16.29
C GLY A 58 9.96 -6.19 -15.09
N VAL A 59 9.67 -5.52 -13.96
CA VAL A 59 10.54 -5.50 -12.79
C VAL A 59 9.80 -5.89 -11.51
N GLY A 60 8.69 -5.21 -11.19
CA GLY A 60 7.97 -5.47 -9.95
C GLY A 60 6.75 -4.58 -9.72
N VAL A 61 6.04 -4.88 -8.64
CA VAL A 61 4.84 -4.17 -8.21
C VAL A 61 4.83 -4.02 -6.69
N ALA A 62 4.28 -2.93 -6.21
CA ALA A 62 4.05 -2.71 -4.81
C ALA A 62 2.71 -2.02 -4.53
N ALA A 63 2.20 -2.23 -3.32
CA ALA A 63 1.12 -1.47 -2.72
C ALA A 63 1.63 -0.75 -1.47
N ALA A 64 1.48 0.58 -1.43
CA ALA A 64 1.76 1.42 -0.26
C ALA A 64 0.44 2.00 0.27
N GLN A 65 -0.06 1.46 1.37
CA GLN A 65 -1.38 1.81 1.92
C GLN A 65 -1.30 2.05 3.43
N ALA A 66 -2.44 2.42 4.03
CA ALA A 66 -2.58 2.83 5.43
C ALA A 66 -1.76 4.09 5.79
N GLY A 67 -2.43 5.07 6.40
CA GLY A 67 -1.81 6.34 6.79
C GLY A 67 -0.91 6.90 5.69
N VAL A 68 -1.45 7.19 4.50
CA VAL A 68 -0.69 7.48 3.27
C VAL A 68 0.43 8.52 3.47
N ASP A 69 1.61 8.25 2.90
CA ASP A 69 2.68 9.25 2.79
C ASP A 69 2.34 10.28 1.70
N ARG A 70 1.90 11.45 2.13
CA ARG A 70 1.47 12.54 1.25
C ARG A 70 2.62 13.22 0.49
N SER A 71 3.87 12.98 0.90
CA SER A 71 5.04 13.49 0.18
C SER A 71 5.42 12.63 -1.03
N ARG A 72 4.85 11.41 -1.14
CA ARG A 72 5.21 10.37 -2.11
C ARG A 72 6.67 9.91 -2.02
N SER A 73 7.38 10.21 -0.94
CA SER A 73 8.77 9.78 -0.71
C SER A 73 8.87 8.26 -0.72
N ASN A 74 7.98 7.57 -0.01
CA ASN A 74 7.97 6.10 0.03
C ASN A 74 7.68 5.47 -1.34
N GLN A 75 6.70 6.02 -2.09
CA GLN A 75 6.40 5.52 -3.44
C GLN A 75 7.59 5.69 -4.38
N ARG A 76 8.25 6.86 -4.32
CA ARG A 76 9.44 7.16 -5.14
C ARG A 76 10.59 6.24 -4.78
N LEU A 77 10.86 6.02 -3.49
CA LEU A 77 11.89 5.10 -3.03
C LEU A 77 11.64 3.69 -3.56
N ILE A 78 10.42 3.15 -3.40
CA ILE A 78 10.07 1.82 -3.92
C ILE A 78 10.28 1.75 -5.43
N TYR A 79 9.83 2.76 -6.17
CA TYR A 79 9.97 2.80 -7.63
C TYR A 79 11.45 2.77 -8.07
N GLU A 80 12.28 3.64 -7.50
CA GLU A 80 13.70 3.73 -7.85
C GLU A 80 14.46 2.46 -7.46
N GLU A 81 14.20 1.90 -6.28
CA GLU A 81 14.87 0.70 -5.81
C GLU A 81 14.45 -0.56 -6.58
N LEU A 82 13.17 -0.69 -6.94
CA LEU A 82 12.73 -1.74 -7.85
C LEU A 82 13.48 -1.63 -9.17
N LYS A 83 13.51 -0.43 -9.76
CA LYS A 83 14.22 -0.16 -11.03
C LYS A 83 15.73 -0.44 -10.93
N ALA A 84 16.34 -0.22 -9.76
CA ALA A 84 17.73 -0.56 -9.47
C ALA A 84 17.97 -2.07 -9.24
N GLY A 85 16.92 -2.88 -9.14
CA GLY A 85 17.00 -4.33 -8.94
C GLY A 85 17.14 -4.77 -7.48
N SER A 86 16.99 -3.84 -6.53
CA SER A 86 17.02 -4.13 -5.09
C SER A 86 15.95 -5.15 -4.72
N SER A 87 16.29 -6.07 -3.81
CA SER A 87 15.31 -7.07 -3.36
C SER A 87 14.20 -6.42 -2.52
N PRO A 88 12.96 -6.92 -2.56
CA PRO A 88 11.84 -6.39 -1.78
C PRO A 88 12.16 -6.18 -0.29
N ARG A 89 12.95 -7.09 0.30
CA ARG A 89 13.36 -6.98 1.71
C ARG A 89 14.28 -5.79 1.98
N ILE A 90 15.25 -5.52 1.10
CA ILE A 90 16.11 -4.33 1.20
C ILE A 90 15.29 -3.06 1.06
N ILE A 91 14.32 -3.03 0.14
CA ILE A 91 13.40 -1.90 -0.02
C ILE A 91 12.63 -1.66 1.29
N LEU A 92 12.10 -2.72 1.91
CA LEU A 92 11.42 -2.60 3.21
C LEU A 92 12.36 -2.10 4.32
N ASP A 93 13.60 -2.55 4.35
CA ASP A 93 14.58 -2.09 5.34
C ASP A 93 14.87 -0.58 5.18
N LEU A 94 14.98 -0.08 3.94
CA LEU A 94 15.10 1.35 3.64
C LEU A 94 13.84 2.15 4.06
N LEU A 95 12.64 1.60 3.81
CA LEU A 95 11.38 2.23 4.20
C LEU A 95 11.24 2.41 5.72
N ARG A 96 12.01 1.68 6.55
CA ARG A 96 12.02 1.89 8.01
C ARG A 96 12.59 3.24 8.44
N ALA A 97 13.23 3.98 7.54
CA ALA A 97 13.63 5.36 7.80
C ALA A 97 12.42 6.33 7.89
N ASP A 98 11.23 5.93 7.43
CA ASP A 98 10.01 6.71 7.59
C ASP A 98 9.64 6.83 9.08
N PRO A 99 9.62 8.05 9.67
CA PRO A 99 9.27 8.23 11.08
C PRO A 99 7.84 7.78 11.40
N ASP A 100 6.97 7.71 10.39
CA ASP A 100 5.60 7.25 10.51
C ASP A 100 5.44 5.78 10.10
N ILE A 101 6.51 5.00 9.94
CA ILE A 101 6.49 3.59 9.52
C ILE A 101 5.41 2.77 10.23
N GLN A 102 5.21 2.99 11.53
CA GLN A 102 4.20 2.26 12.31
C GLN A 102 2.74 2.56 11.92
N ARG A 103 2.47 3.58 11.08
CA ARG A 103 1.17 3.91 10.50
C ARG A 103 1.05 3.49 9.02
N ARG A 104 2.08 2.85 8.47
CA ARG A 104 2.15 2.46 7.06
C ARG A 104 1.91 0.97 6.89
N GLN A 105 1.54 0.58 5.68
CA GLN A 105 1.44 -0.80 5.26
C GLN A 105 2.00 -0.93 3.85
N PHE A 106 2.87 -1.91 3.64
CA PHE A 106 3.53 -2.14 2.36
C PHE A 106 3.41 -3.61 1.97
N ALA A 107 3.24 -3.86 0.68
CA ALA A 107 3.48 -5.15 0.05
C ALA A 107 4.29 -4.90 -1.22
N ILE A 108 5.31 -5.72 -1.47
CA ILE A 108 6.21 -5.59 -2.63
C ILE A 108 6.47 -6.99 -3.19
N VAL A 109 6.34 -7.15 -4.50
CA VAL A 109 6.66 -8.39 -5.24
C VAL A 109 7.48 -8.01 -6.47
N ASP A 110 8.50 -8.79 -6.80
CA ASP A 110 9.27 -8.62 -8.04
C ASP A 110 9.17 -9.82 -8.99
N VAL A 111 9.66 -9.64 -10.22
CA VAL A 111 9.61 -10.67 -11.28
C VAL A 111 10.46 -11.91 -10.98
N GLN A 112 11.33 -11.86 -9.97
CA GLN A 112 12.11 -13.01 -9.51
C GLN A 112 11.31 -13.86 -8.50
N GLY A 113 10.06 -13.48 -8.21
CA GLY A 113 9.20 -14.15 -7.24
C GLY A 113 9.53 -13.82 -5.79
N ARG A 114 10.40 -12.84 -5.54
CA ARG A 114 10.70 -12.38 -4.18
C ARG A 114 9.55 -11.48 -3.72
N SER A 115 9.21 -11.56 -2.45
CA SER A 115 8.15 -10.72 -1.88
C SER A 115 8.41 -10.36 -0.43
N VAL A 116 7.81 -9.25 0.00
CA VAL A 116 7.76 -8.87 1.40
C VAL A 116 6.48 -8.08 1.68
N ALA A 117 6.00 -8.16 2.92
CA ALA A 117 4.93 -7.33 3.42
C ALA A 117 5.27 -6.79 4.81
N PHE A 118 4.70 -5.64 5.14
CA PHE A 118 4.82 -5.00 6.44
C PHE A 118 3.52 -4.31 6.78
N SER A 119 3.09 -4.43 8.03
CA SER A 119 1.99 -3.64 8.60
C SER A 119 2.44 -3.05 9.92
N GLY A 120 2.43 -1.73 10.02
CA GLY A 120 2.75 -1.02 11.24
C GLY A 120 1.75 -1.30 12.36
N THR A 121 2.21 -1.21 13.60
CA THR A 121 1.42 -1.54 14.79
C THR A 121 0.28 -0.55 15.08
N ARG A 122 0.29 0.63 14.44
CA ARG A 122 -0.79 1.64 14.54
C ARG A 122 -1.84 1.53 13.44
N ASN A 123 -1.76 0.50 12.59
CA ASN A 123 -2.82 0.17 11.64
C ASN A 123 -3.95 -0.57 12.35
N GLY A 124 -5.17 -0.49 11.78
CA GLY A 124 -6.27 -1.36 12.20
C GLY A 124 -5.94 -2.84 11.97
N VAL A 125 -6.65 -3.72 12.68
CA VAL A 125 -6.50 -5.18 12.50
C VAL A 125 -6.78 -5.54 11.04
N ALA A 126 -5.81 -6.15 10.38
CA ALA A 126 -5.99 -6.71 9.04
C ALA A 126 -6.65 -8.09 9.15
N SER A 127 -7.58 -8.39 8.24
CA SER A 127 -8.12 -9.75 8.14
C SER A 127 -7.02 -10.68 7.63
N LEU A 128 -6.70 -11.74 8.38
CA LEU A 128 -5.72 -12.78 8.00
C LEU A 128 -6.36 -13.93 7.19
N SER A 129 -7.59 -13.73 6.72
CA SER A 129 -8.43 -14.73 6.04
C SER A 129 -8.04 -14.92 4.59
#